data_AF-A0A1E7FA04-F1
#
_entry.id   AF-A0A1E7FA04-F1
#
_cell.length_a   1.000
_cell.length_b   1.000
_cell.length_c   1.000
_cell.angle_alpha   90.00
_cell.angle_beta   90.00
_cell.angle_gamma   90.00
#
_symmetry.space_group_name_H-M   'P 1'
#
loop_
_entity.id
_entity.type
_entity.pdbx_description
1 polymer ?
#
loop_
_entity_poly.entity_id
_entity_poly.type
_entity_poly.pdbx_seq_one_letter_code
_entity_poly.pdbx_strand_id
1 'polypeptide(L)'
;MCSPDGSTTKDTPAQVPFVAKVWLTIYEGLPAVYVPFTNFNISFTLLSAVFLTGCRFLSEYILVNYLGWPEDGTPSKECAASCAGICHSTILCTGLIVAFSTEKYDVAAKIDTFTKTTGWWKKFVDALLQFCTAYMLYDAMINVLWLRYNPTLVKFEFSNDDVLFLAHHLVTSFYMISARVIGAGHQSAMICMLLGELTNPLSNLYLIGELAMKLDCCNGPTAQQLRYVIKITFAIMYNLFRVIIAPPFFAHTTYSLLLTKKGRTNVPLPLNIFWNVLIWGVCFGSASWIIMCNQIIVDYMSELGLTTTIMTMMGQEL
;
A
#
# COMPACT_ATOMS: atom_id res chain seq x y z
N MET A 1 15.34 26.52 38.20
CA MET A 1 15.15 27.86 37.63
C MET A 1 14.27 27.71 36.41
N CYS A 2 13.02 28.14 36.50
CA CYS A 2 12.06 28.13 35.41
C CYS A 2 12.43 29.25 34.42
N SER A 3 12.60 28.96 33.13
CA SER A 3 12.68 30.00 32.11
C SER A 3 11.27 30.51 31.84
N PRO A 4 10.98 31.81 32.04
CA PRO A 4 9.68 32.40 31.76
C PRO A 4 9.68 32.95 30.33
N ASP A 5 9.82 32.09 29.32
CA ASP A 5 9.71 32.50 27.93
C ASP A 5 8.31 32.22 27.42
N GLY A 6 7.41 33.12 27.78
CA GLY A 6 6.10 33.29 27.15
C GLY A 6 6.23 33.83 25.72
N SER A 7 6.99 33.17 24.85
CA SER A 7 6.98 33.49 23.42
C SER A 7 5.68 32.92 22.84
N THR A 8 4.65 33.74 22.80
CA THR A 8 3.52 33.58 21.90
C THR A 8 4.00 33.84 20.47
N THR A 9 4.84 32.96 19.94
CA THR A 9 5.04 32.87 18.51
C THR A 9 3.68 32.54 17.94
N LYS A 10 3.03 33.51 17.28
CA LYS A 10 1.89 33.26 16.41
C LYS A 10 2.37 32.22 15.40
N ASP A 11 2.02 30.96 15.63
CA ASP A 11 2.31 29.87 14.71
C ASP A 11 1.72 30.30 13.36
N THR A 12 2.60 30.72 12.46
CA THR A 12 2.20 31.08 11.11
C THR A 12 1.68 29.79 10.49
N PRO A 13 0.46 29.79 9.92
CA PRO A 13 -0.10 28.57 9.33
C PRO A 13 0.91 27.93 8.39
N ALA A 14 1.20 26.64 8.60
CA ALA A 14 2.18 25.94 7.78
C ALA A 14 1.77 26.03 6.31
N GLN A 15 2.70 26.41 5.44
CA GLN A 15 2.48 26.44 4.01
C GLN A 15 2.09 25.04 3.53
N VAL A 16 1.02 24.94 2.74
CA VAL A 16 0.56 23.68 2.17
C VAL A 16 1.60 23.20 1.13
N PRO A 17 2.23 22.03 1.31
CA PRO A 17 3.16 21.48 0.33
C PRO A 17 2.49 21.26 -1.03
N PHE A 18 3.24 21.38 -2.14
CA PHE A 18 2.68 21.27 -3.49
C PHE A 18 1.88 19.97 -3.70
N VAL A 19 2.45 18.83 -3.31
CA VAL A 19 1.77 17.53 -3.43
C VAL A 19 0.46 17.54 -2.64
N ALA A 20 0.48 17.97 -1.38
CA ALA A 20 -0.74 18.07 -0.57
C ALA A 20 -1.78 19.02 -1.20
N LYS A 21 -1.34 20.11 -1.84
CA LYS A 21 -2.22 21.03 -2.57
C LYS A 21 -2.94 20.35 -3.73
N VAL A 22 -2.27 19.47 -4.49
CA VAL A 22 -2.91 18.68 -5.56
C VAL A 22 -4.02 17.79 -4.98
N TRP A 23 -3.71 17.04 -3.92
CA TRP A 23 -4.68 16.20 -3.23
C TRP A 23 -5.89 16.99 -2.71
N LEU A 24 -5.63 18.11 -2.04
CA LEU A 24 -6.67 18.98 -1.49
C LEU A 24 -7.53 19.61 -2.59
N THR A 25 -6.93 20.03 -3.70
CA THR A 25 -7.67 20.62 -4.83
C THR A 25 -8.68 19.62 -5.39
N ILE A 26 -8.27 18.35 -5.57
CA ILE A 26 -9.17 17.30 -6.06
C ILE A 26 -10.23 17.00 -4.98
N TYR A 27 -9.81 16.84 -3.73
CA TYR A 27 -10.72 16.49 -2.63
C TYR A 27 -11.80 17.54 -2.38
N GLU A 28 -11.45 18.83 -2.41
CA GLU A 28 -12.37 19.94 -2.20
C GLU A 28 -13.25 20.24 -3.41
N GLY A 29 -12.81 19.86 -4.61
CA GLY A 29 -13.59 19.99 -5.84
C GLY A 29 -14.70 18.95 -5.98
N LEU A 30 -14.74 17.93 -5.13
CA LEU A 30 -15.74 16.86 -5.23
C LEU A 30 -17.03 17.19 -4.45
N PRO A 31 -18.20 16.95 -5.04
CA PRO A 31 -19.45 16.97 -4.28
C PRO A 31 -19.43 15.83 -3.27
N ALA A 32 -19.83 16.11 -2.03
CA ALA A 32 -19.87 15.10 -0.98
C ALA A 32 -20.94 14.04 -1.30
N VAL A 33 -20.54 12.77 -1.20
CA VAL A 33 -21.43 11.61 -1.32
C VAL A 33 -21.35 10.86 -0.02
N TYR A 34 -22.47 10.79 0.69
CA TYR A 34 -22.54 10.17 2.01
C TYR A 34 -23.12 8.77 1.91
N VAL A 35 -22.58 7.84 2.72
CA VAL A 35 -23.22 6.54 2.91
C VAL A 35 -24.62 6.77 3.51
N PRO A 36 -25.69 6.14 2.96
CA PRO A 36 -27.05 6.35 3.44
C PRO A 36 -27.16 6.23 4.96
N PHE A 37 -27.91 7.14 5.58
CA PHE A 37 -28.13 7.21 7.03
C PHE A 37 -26.88 7.50 7.87
N THR A 38 -25.79 7.98 7.27
CA THR A 38 -24.56 8.37 7.97
C THR A 38 -24.03 9.72 7.46
N ASN A 39 -23.09 10.32 8.19
CA ASN A 39 -22.31 11.49 7.72
C ASN A 39 -20.96 11.08 7.12
N PHE A 40 -20.81 9.81 6.72
CA PHE A 40 -19.54 9.29 6.23
C PHE A 40 -19.38 9.56 4.73
N ASN A 41 -18.53 10.54 4.39
CA ASN A 41 -18.24 10.92 3.02
C ASN A 41 -17.33 9.88 2.33
N ILE A 42 -17.76 9.39 1.18
CA ILE A 42 -17.08 8.41 0.32
C ILE A 42 -16.81 8.92 -1.10
N SER A 43 -17.08 10.20 -1.39
CA SER A 43 -16.90 10.81 -2.71
C SER A 43 -15.49 10.58 -3.28
N PHE A 44 -14.46 10.80 -2.47
CA PHE A 44 -13.08 10.62 -2.89
C PHE A 44 -12.75 9.14 -3.13
N THR A 45 -13.28 8.22 -2.32
CA THR A 45 -13.16 6.78 -2.54
C THR A 45 -13.79 6.38 -3.88
N LEU A 46 -14.99 6.87 -4.21
CA LEU A 46 -15.66 6.57 -5.46
C LEU A 46 -14.90 7.11 -6.68
N LEU A 47 -14.47 8.39 -6.65
CA LEU A 47 -13.66 8.97 -7.71
C LEU A 47 -12.38 8.14 -7.93
N SER A 48 -11.70 7.80 -6.84
CA SER A 48 -10.43 7.07 -6.89
C SER A 48 -10.61 5.67 -7.48
N ALA A 49 -11.70 4.97 -7.15
CA ALA A 49 -12.00 3.66 -7.71
C ALA A 49 -12.27 3.74 -9.21
N VAL A 50 -13.01 4.75 -9.67
CA VAL A 50 -13.24 5.02 -11.10
C VAL A 50 -11.94 5.36 -11.82
N PHE A 51 -11.11 6.22 -11.22
CA PHE A 51 -9.80 6.59 -11.77
C PHE A 51 -8.90 5.36 -11.96
N LEU A 52 -8.76 4.51 -10.94
CA LEU A 52 -7.94 3.30 -10.99
C LEU A 52 -8.47 2.27 -11.99
N THR A 53 -9.80 2.14 -12.09
CA THR A 53 -10.45 1.34 -13.12
C THR A 53 -10.11 1.86 -14.53
N GLY A 54 -10.14 3.19 -14.71
CA GLY A 54 -9.71 3.84 -15.94
C GLY A 54 -8.24 3.59 -16.26
N CYS A 55 -7.34 3.67 -15.27
CA CYS A 55 -5.92 3.36 -15.44
C CYS A 55 -5.71 1.92 -15.93
N ARG A 56 -6.47 0.96 -15.39
CA ARG A 56 -6.43 -0.44 -15.83
C ARG A 56 -6.87 -0.59 -17.28
N PHE A 57 -8.05 -0.08 -17.65
CA PHE A 57 -8.54 -0.19 -19.03
C PHE A 57 -7.64 0.53 -20.03
N LEU A 58 -7.10 1.69 -19.67
CA LEU A 58 -6.11 2.39 -20.51
C LEU A 58 -4.83 1.55 -20.67
N SER A 59 -4.36 0.91 -19.59
CA SER A 59 -3.19 0.03 -19.65
C SER A 59 -3.45 -1.19 -20.52
N GLU A 60 -4.61 -1.83 -20.39
CA GLU A 60 -5.04 -2.94 -21.25
C GLU A 60 -5.10 -2.53 -22.72
N TYR A 61 -5.71 -1.37 -23.00
CA TYR A 61 -5.76 -0.81 -24.35
C TYR A 61 -4.37 -0.57 -24.94
N ILE A 62 -3.44 -0.02 -24.16
CA ILE A 62 -2.05 0.19 -24.59
C ILE A 62 -1.34 -1.15 -24.84
N LEU A 63 -1.46 -2.10 -23.93
CA LEU A 63 -0.82 -3.42 -24.02
C LEU A 63 -1.26 -4.15 -25.30
N VAL A 64 -2.56 -4.19 -25.56
CA VAL A 64 -3.12 -4.92 -26.71
C VAL A 64 -2.85 -4.18 -28.02
N ASN A 65 -3.19 -2.89 -28.10
CA ASN A 65 -3.22 -2.18 -29.38
C ASN A 65 -1.86 -1.61 -29.81
N TYR A 66 -0.94 -1.38 -28.87
CA TYR A 66 0.37 -0.77 -29.16
C TYR A 66 1.54 -1.68 -28.85
N LEU A 67 1.42 -2.57 -27.86
CA LEU A 67 2.49 -3.48 -27.46
C LEU A 67 2.29 -4.92 -27.99
N GLY A 68 1.18 -5.19 -28.68
CA GLY A 68 0.90 -6.47 -29.34
C GLY A 68 0.59 -7.62 -28.38
N TRP A 69 0.15 -7.31 -27.15
CA TRP A 69 -0.28 -8.33 -26.20
C TRP A 69 -1.60 -8.97 -26.62
N PRO A 70 -1.84 -10.25 -26.31
CA PRO A 70 -3.07 -10.94 -26.71
C PRO A 70 -4.30 -10.37 -25.97
N GLU A 71 -5.37 -10.05 -26.70
CA GLU A 71 -6.58 -9.40 -26.16
C GLU A 71 -7.30 -10.25 -25.10
N ASP A 72 -7.53 -11.53 -25.38
CA ASP A 72 -8.26 -12.44 -24.48
C ASP A 72 -7.38 -13.17 -23.46
N GLY A 73 -6.08 -12.84 -23.41
CA GLY A 73 -5.13 -13.52 -22.53
C GLY A 73 -5.25 -13.07 -21.07
N THR A 74 -5.33 -14.03 -20.14
CA THR A 74 -5.12 -13.78 -18.70
C THR A 74 -3.86 -12.95 -18.43
N PRO A 75 -2.70 -13.17 -19.11
CA PRO A 75 -1.51 -12.34 -18.90
C PRO A 75 -1.71 -10.85 -19.17
N SER A 76 -2.47 -10.48 -20.21
CA SER A 76 -2.73 -9.08 -20.56
C SER A 76 -3.60 -8.39 -19.50
N LYS A 77 -4.62 -9.09 -19.02
CA LYS A 77 -5.54 -8.59 -17.99
C LYS A 77 -4.83 -8.41 -16.65
N GLU A 78 -4.00 -9.37 -16.24
CA GLU A 78 -3.20 -9.29 -15.02
C GLU A 78 -2.08 -8.24 -15.11
N CYS A 79 -1.46 -8.07 -16.28
CA CYS A 79 -0.49 -7.00 -16.53
C CYS A 79 -1.15 -5.61 -16.45
N ALA A 80 -2.33 -5.44 -17.05
CA ALA A 80 -3.08 -4.18 -16.97
C ALA A 80 -3.48 -3.83 -15.53
N ALA A 81 -3.88 -4.85 -14.74
CA ALA A 81 -4.11 -4.71 -13.30
C ALA A 81 -2.86 -4.25 -12.55
N SER A 82 -1.71 -4.86 -12.87
CA SER A 82 -0.42 -4.52 -12.26
C SER A 82 -0.01 -3.07 -12.55
N CYS A 83 -0.26 -2.56 -13.76
CA CYS A 83 -0.05 -1.15 -14.10
C CYS A 83 -0.90 -0.20 -13.26
N ALA A 84 -2.16 -0.55 -12.98
CA ALA A 84 -3.00 0.22 -12.07
C ALA A 84 -2.47 0.21 -10.63
N GLY A 85 -1.93 -0.93 -10.16
CA GLY A 85 -1.24 -1.04 -8.86
C GLY A 85 0.02 -0.17 -8.77
N ILE A 86 0.83 -0.10 -9.83
CA ILE A 86 1.99 0.81 -9.93
C ILE A 86 1.52 2.27 -9.85
N CYS A 87 0.47 2.64 -10.57
CA CYS A 87 -0.10 3.99 -10.56
C CYS A 87 -0.58 4.38 -9.16
N HIS A 88 -1.38 3.51 -8.51
CA HIS A 88 -1.86 3.70 -7.15
C HIS A 88 -0.71 3.94 -6.16
N SER A 89 0.21 2.98 -6.07
CA SER A 89 1.30 3.01 -5.10
C SER A 89 2.21 4.22 -5.28
N THR A 90 2.52 4.60 -6.52
CA THR A 90 3.32 5.79 -6.82
C THR A 90 2.63 7.07 -6.33
N ILE A 91 1.36 7.27 -6.68
CA ILE A 91 0.60 8.46 -6.26
C ILE A 91 0.45 8.48 -4.73
N LEU A 92 0.06 7.37 -4.13
CA LEU A 92 -0.16 7.27 -2.69
C LEU A 92 1.12 7.50 -1.88
N CYS A 93 2.23 6.84 -2.24
CA CYS A 93 3.49 6.98 -1.52
C CYS A 93 4.00 8.42 -1.51
N THR A 94 3.86 9.17 -2.61
CA THR A 94 4.25 10.60 -2.62
C THR A 94 3.43 11.42 -1.64
N GLY A 95 2.12 11.17 -1.55
CA GLY A 95 1.25 11.80 -0.56
C GLY A 95 1.61 11.42 0.88
N LEU A 96 1.88 10.14 1.13
CA LEU A 96 2.28 9.64 2.45
C LEU A 96 3.63 10.21 2.93
N ILE A 97 4.63 10.28 2.04
CA ILE A 97 5.93 10.89 2.35
C ILE A 97 5.73 12.35 2.79
N VAL A 98 4.89 13.10 2.06
CA VAL A 98 4.55 14.49 2.40
C VAL A 98 3.80 14.57 3.72
N ALA A 99 2.91 13.62 4.01
CA ALA A 99 2.21 13.57 5.28
C ALA A 99 3.20 13.39 6.46
N PHE A 100 4.12 12.44 6.36
CA PHE A 100 5.13 12.18 7.39
C PHE A 100 6.23 13.24 7.48
N SER A 101 6.48 14.01 6.42
CA SER A 101 7.39 15.16 6.47
C SER A 101 6.75 16.42 7.04
N THR A 102 5.40 16.51 7.02
CA THR A 102 4.67 17.69 7.48
C THR A 102 4.42 17.65 8.98
N GLU A 103 3.85 16.55 9.46
CA GLU A 103 3.44 16.42 10.85
C GLU A 103 4.28 15.42 11.61
N LYS A 104 4.46 15.68 12.92
CA LYS A 104 5.22 14.78 13.78
C LYS A 104 4.56 13.40 13.79
N TYR A 105 5.39 12.36 13.66
CA TYR A 105 4.95 10.99 13.80
C TYR A 105 4.47 10.67 15.22
N ASP A 106 3.18 10.39 15.34
CA ASP A 106 2.40 10.03 16.51
C ASP A 106 1.17 9.19 16.10
N VAL A 107 1.37 7.88 16.10
CA VAL A 107 0.36 6.88 15.71
C VAL A 107 -0.90 6.89 16.58
N ALA A 108 -0.85 7.45 17.79
CA ALA A 108 -1.99 7.50 18.71
C ALA A 108 -2.71 8.87 18.69
N ALA A 109 -2.24 9.82 17.88
CA ALA A 109 -2.83 11.16 17.80
C ALA A 109 -4.23 11.14 17.21
N LYS A 110 -5.08 12.04 17.72
CA LYS A 110 -6.32 12.42 17.06
C LYS A 110 -5.97 13.34 15.89
N ILE A 111 -6.69 13.21 14.79
CA ILE A 111 -6.48 14.00 13.58
C ILE A 111 -6.63 15.50 13.83
N ASP A 112 -7.43 15.90 14.81
CA ASP A 112 -7.69 17.30 15.17
C ASP A 112 -6.64 17.89 16.14
N THR A 113 -5.62 17.11 16.56
CA THR A 113 -4.60 17.59 17.52
C THR A 113 -3.43 18.34 16.88
N PHE A 114 -3.38 18.44 15.55
CA PHE A 114 -2.31 19.08 14.80
C PHE A 114 -2.62 20.56 14.57
N THR A 115 -1.95 21.43 15.33
CA THR A 115 -2.20 22.89 15.33
C THR A 115 -1.40 23.65 14.27
N LYS A 116 -0.30 23.09 13.76
CA LYS A 116 0.54 23.76 12.75
C LYS A 116 -0.09 23.76 11.36
N THR A 117 -0.85 22.72 11.05
CA THR A 117 -1.51 22.49 9.74
C THR A 117 -3.03 22.65 9.82
N THR A 118 -3.49 23.48 10.75
CA THR A 118 -4.91 23.64 11.06
C THR A 118 -5.73 23.90 9.78
N GLY A 119 -6.79 23.10 9.58
CA GLY A 119 -7.75 23.26 8.48
C GLY A 119 -7.58 22.34 7.28
N TRP A 120 -6.34 22.02 6.86
CA TRP A 120 -6.10 21.21 5.66
C TRP A 120 -5.63 19.79 5.96
N TRP A 121 -4.92 19.55 7.07
CA TRP A 121 -4.37 18.23 7.41
C TRP A 121 -5.43 17.13 7.47
N LYS A 122 -6.56 17.41 8.12
CA LYS A 122 -7.66 16.46 8.23
C LYS A 122 -8.17 16.00 6.87
N LYS A 123 -8.38 16.95 5.95
CA LYS A 123 -8.83 16.67 4.59
C LYS A 123 -7.78 15.88 3.80
N PHE A 124 -6.51 16.24 3.96
CA PHE A 124 -5.41 15.56 3.29
C PHE A 124 -5.27 14.09 3.73
N VAL A 125 -5.25 13.84 5.05
CA VAL A 125 -5.25 12.48 5.61
C VAL A 125 -6.49 11.70 5.17
N ASP A 126 -7.67 12.33 5.19
CA ASP A 126 -8.91 11.69 4.75
C ASP A 126 -8.84 11.30 3.26
N ALA A 127 -8.27 12.15 2.40
CA ALA A 127 -8.04 11.85 0.99
C ALA A 127 -7.10 10.65 0.79
N LEU A 128 -5.98 10.59 1.52
CA LEU A 128 -5.01 9.48 1.43
C LEU A 128 -5.64 8.15 1.86
N LEU A 129 -6.38 8.14 2.96
CA LEU A 129 -7.07 6.95 3.46
C LEU A 129 -8.19 6.52 2.49
N GLN A 130 -8.92 7.46 1.91
CA GLN A 130 -9.96 7.18 0.92
C GLN A 130 -9.39 6.63 -0.39
N PHE A 131 -8.24 7.15 -0.85
CA PHE A 131 -7.57 6.68 -2.06
C PHE A 131 -7.10 5.23 -1.94
N CYS A 132 -6.45 4.91 -0.82
CA CYS A 132 -5.99 3.56 -0.57
C CYS A 132 -7.17 2.60 -0.36
N THR A 133 -8.21 3.02 0.35
CA THR A 133 -9.45 2.22 0.47
C THR A 133 -10.08 1.96 -0.90
N ALA A 134 -10.06 2.96 -1.79
CA ALA A 134 -10.57 2.80 -3.14
C ALA A 134 -9.77 1.78 -3.95
N TYR A 135 -8.44 1.80 -3.83
CA TYR A 135 -7.61 0.77 -4.43
C TYR A 135 -7.94 -0.62 -3.90
N MET A 136 -8.07 -0.77 -2.58
CA MET A 136 -8.43 -2.06 -1.99
C MET A 136 -9.80 -2.58 -2.50
N LEU A 137 -10.77 -1.68 -2.72
CA LEU A 137 -12.06 -2.04 -3.29
C LEU A 137 -11.96 -2.37 -4.78
N TYR A 138 -11.27 -1.52 -5.56
CA TYR A 138 -11.05 -1.74 -6.99
C TYR A 138 -10.36 -3.08 -7.25
N ASP A 139 -9.27 -3.35 -6.54
CA ASP A 139 -8.42 -4.51 -6.75
C ASP A 139 -9.19 -5.80 -6.38
N ALA A 140 -9.92 -5.79 -5.26
CA ALA A 140 -10.81 -6.89 -4.89
C ALA A 140 -11.94 -7.13 -5.91
N MET A 141 -12.64 -6.06 -6.33
CA MET A 141 -13.81 -6.19 -7.21
C MET A 141 -13.42 -6.57 -8.65
N ILE A 142 -12.42 -5.90 -9.21
CA ILE A 142 -12.06 -6.02 -10.62
C ILE A 142 -11.01 -7.11 -10.84
N ASN A 143 -9.98 -7.20 -9.99
CA ASN A 143 -8.89 -8.14 -10.25
C ASN A 143 -9.13 -9.51 -9.61
N VAL A 144 -10.02 -9.62 -8.63
CA VAL A 144 -10.40 -10.92 -8.06
C VAL A 144 -11.81 -11.32 -8.46
N LEU A 145 -12.84 -10.61 -8.00
CA LEU A 145 -14.22 -11.08 -8.21
C LEU A 145 -14.58 -11.14 -9.70
N TRP A 146 -14.31 -10.09 -10.47
CA TRP A 146 -14.62 -10.06 -11.89
C TRP A 146 -13.79 -11.09 -12.69
N LEU A 147 -12.48 -11.18 -12.47
CA LEU A 147 -11.62 -12.11 -13.21
C LEU A 147 -11.85 -13.58 -12.85
N ARG A 148 -12.36 -13.89 -11.65
CA ARG A 148 -12.65 -15.26 -11.21
C ARG A 148 -14.11 -15.66 -11.35
N TYR A 149 -14.98 -14.77 -11.84
CA TYR A 149 -16.38 -15.09 -12.09
C TYR A 149 -16.52 -15.85 -13.42
N ASN A 150 -17.00 -17.09 -13.35
CA ASN A 150 -17.34 -17.89 -14.51
C ASN A 150 -18.82 -17.69 -14.85
N PRO A 151 -19.18 -16.92 -15.90
CA PRO A 151 -20.58 -16.63 -16.24
C PRO A 151 -21.34 -17.87 -16.73
N THR A 152 -20.64 -18.84 -17.32
CA THR A 152 -21.25 -20.08 -17.82
C THR A 152 -21.71 -20.97 -16.67
N LEU A 153 -20.92 -21.03 -15.59
CA LEU A 153 -21.21 -21.87 -14.42
C LEU A 153 -21.85 -21.09 -13.27
N VAL A 154 -22.00 -19.77 -13.40
CA VAL A 154 -22.54 -18.86 -12.38
C VAL A 154 -21.87 -19.09 -11.02
N LYS A 155 -20.53 -19.21 -11.02
CA LYS A 155 -19.74 -19.47 -9.81
C LYS A 155 -18.41 -18.73 -9.84
N PHE A 156 -17.84 -18.49 -8.67
CA PHE A 156 -16.47 -18.00 -8.54
C PHE A 156 -15.49 -19.17 -8.44
N GLU A 157 -14.37 -19.06 -9.14
CA GLU A 157 -13.28 -20.03 -9.13
C GLU A 157 -12.07 -19.45 -8.40
N PHE A 158 -12.16 -19.39 -7.06
CA PHE A 158 -11.09 -18.87 -6.22
C PHE A 158 -10.01 -19.92 -5.94
N SER A 159 -8.75 -19.49 -6.06
CA SER A 159 -7.60 -20.16 -5.46
C SER A 159 -7.47 -19.78 -3.97
N ASN A 160 -6.62 -20.50 -3.23
CA ASN A 160 -6.29 -20.14 -1.85
C ASN A 160 -5.65 -18.74 -1.77
N ASP A 161 -4.86 -18.37 -2.78
CA ASP A 161 -4.22 -17.05 -2.86
C ASP A 161 -5.27 -15.95 -3.08
N ASP A 162 -6.28 -16.19 -3.91
CA ASP A 162 -7.39 -15.24 -4.11
C ASP A 162 -8.16 -14.99 -2.79
N VAL A 163 -8.38 -16.03 -1.98
CA VAL A 163 -9.07 -15.90 -0.69
C VAL A 163 -8.24 -15.08 0.30
N LEU A 164 -6.94 -15.38 0.41
CA LEU A 164 -6.04 -14.64 1.30
C LEU A 164 -5.92 -13.17 0.85
N PHE A 165 -5.86 -12.93 -0.46
CA PHE A 165 -5.84 -11.60 -1.05
C PHE A 165 -7.12 -10.82 -0.75
N LEU A 166 -8.28 -11.43 -0.93
CA LEU A 166 -9.57 -10.80 -0.63
C LEU A 166 -9.70 -10.49 0.86
N ALA A 167 -9.29 -11.42 1.73
CA ALA A 167 -9.25 -11.21 3.16
C ALA A 167 -8.34 -10.03 3.53
N HIS A 168 -7.13 -9.96 2.94
CA HIS A 168 -6.22 -8.83 3.10
C HIS A 168 -6.87 -7.49 2.71
N HIS A 169 -7.53 -7.44 1.55
CA HIS A 169 -8.16 -6.21 1.06
C HIS A 169 -9.32 -5.76 1.95
N LEU A 170 -10.13 -6.71 2.43
CA LEU A 170 -11.23 -6.45 3.34
C LEU A 170 -10.74 -5.90 4.68
N VAL A 171 -9.76 -6.55 5.30
CA VAL A 171 -9.26 -6.14 6.62
C VAL A 171 -8.50 -4.82 6.56
N THR A 172 -7.73 -4.58 5.50
CA THR A 172 -7.01 -3.32 5.28
C THR A 172 -8.00 -2.17 5.06
N SER A 173 -9.04 -2.39 4.26
CA SER A 173 -10.15 -1.44 4.09
C SER A 173 -10.84 -1.13 5.41
N PHE A 174 -11.17 -2.16 6.20
CA PHE A 174 -11.78 -1.97 7.51
C PHE A 174 -10.89 -1.14 8.43
N TYR A 175 -9.57 -1.40 8.44
CA TYR A 175 -8.65 -0.65 9.28
C TYR A 175 -8.62 0.84 8.91
N MET A 176 -8.50 1.17 7.62
CA MET A 176 -8.53 2.56 7.16
C MET A 176 -9.87 3.23 7.47
N ILE A 177 -10.98 2.57 7.17
CA ILE A 177 -12.34 3.10 7.43
C ILE A 177 -12.54 3.33 8.92
N SER A 178 -12.18 2.37 9.78
CA SER A 178 -12.32 2.53 11.23
C SER A 178 -11.42 3.63 11.79
N ALA A 179 -10.20 3.81 11.28
CA ALA A 179 -9.33 4.93 11.68
C ALA A 179 -9.94 6.29 11.29
N ARG A 180 -10.59 6.38 10.12
CA ARG A 180 -11.33 7.58 9.69
C ARG A 180 -12.53 7.86 10.59
N VAL A 181 -13.36 6.85 10.86
CA VAL A 181 -14.57 6.98 11.70
C VAL A 181 -14.23 7.45 13.11
N ILE A 182 -13.17 6.90 13.72
CA ILE A 182 -12.74 7.27 15.06
C ILE A 182 -11.99 8.62 15.08
N GLY A 183 -11.37 9.02 13.97
CA GLY A 183 -10.56 10.23 13.89
C GLY A 183 -9.25 10.14 14.70
N ALA A 184 -8.78 8.92 14.98
CA ALA A 184 -7.53 8.63 15.67
C ALA A 184 -6.89 7.38 15.05
N GLY A 185 -5.57 7.18 15.24
CA GLY A 185 -4.89 6.03 14.64
C GLY A 185 -4.56 6.19 13.14
N HIS A 186 -4.95 7.30 12.52
CA HIS A 186 -4.70 7.54 11.09
C HIS A 186 -3.22 7.39 10.69
N GLN A 187 -2.27 7.87 11.52
CA GLN A 187 -0.84 7.70 11.23
C GLN A 187 -0.37 6.24 11.36
N SER A 188 -1.01 5.40 12.20
CA SER A 188 -0.74 3.95 12.19
C SER A 188 -1.21 3.27 10.91
N ALA A 189 -2.36 3.67 10.37
CA ALA A 189 -2.81 3.16 9.07
C ALA A 189 -1.87 3.65 7.95
N MET A 190 -1.54 4.95 7.93
CA MET A 190 -0.66 5.54 6.91
C MET A 190 0.75 4.94 6.89
N ILE A 191 1.33 4.56 8.03
CA ILE A 191 2.67 3.95 8.04
C ILE A 191 2.60 2.51 7.51
N CYS A 192 1.54 1.77 7.83
CA CYS A 192 1.29 0.45 7.25
C CYS A 192 1.09 0.54 5.73
N MET A 193 0.35 1.54 5.26
CA MET A 193 0.18 1.82 3.84
C MET A 193 1.51 2.15 3.18
N LEU A 194 2.32 3.06 3.75
CA LEU A 194 3.59 3.45 3.16
C LEU A 194 4.54 2.25 3.03
N LEU A 195 4.71 1.49 4.12
CA LEU A 195 5.58 0.32 4.13
C LEU A 195 5.07 -0.79 3.21
N GLY A 196 3.74 -0.92 3.08
CA GLY A 196 3.12 -1.87 2.17
C GLY A 196 3.31 -1.51 0.70
N GLU A 197 3.16 -0.22 0.38
CA GLU A 197 3.07 0.28 -0.99
C GLU A 197 4.42 0.67 -1.59
N LEU A 198 5.46 0.94 -0.78
CA LEU A 198 6.79 1.31 -1.29
C LEU A 198 7.42 0.23 -2.18
N THR A 199 7.13 -1.04 -1.91
CA THR A 199 7.64 -2.18 -2.69
C THR A 199 6.67 -2.65 -3.76
N ASN A 200 5.45 -2.09 -3.79
CA ASN A 200 4.38 -2.50 -4.70
C ASN A 200 4.71 -2.22 -6.18
N PRO A 201 5.35 -1.09 -6.57
CA PRO A 201 5.79 -0.91 -7.95
C PRO A 201 6.75 -2.00 -8.43
N LEU A 202 7.70 -2.40 -7.59
CA LEU A 202 8.68 -3.44 -7.93
C LEU A 202 8.03 -4.81 -8.02
N SER A 203 7.11 -5.12 -7.10
CA SER A 203 6.32 -6.37 -7.13
C SER A 203 5.51 -6.50 -8.42
N ASN A 204 4.80 -5.43 -8.80
CA ASN A 204 4.01 -5.41 -10.03
C ASN A 204 4.89 -5.45 -11.29
N LEU A 205 6.02 -4.74 -11.31
CA LEU A 205 6.97 -4.85 -12.42
C LEU A 205 7.55 -6.26 -12.55
N TYR A 206 7.82 -6.93 -11.43
CA TYR A 206 8.24 -8.33 -11.42
C TYR A 206 7.17 -9.23 -12.01
N LEU A 207 5.91 -9.08 -11.59
CA LEU A 207 4.78 -9.85 -12.13
C LEU A 207 4.58 -9.60 -13.64
N ILE A 208 4.63 -8.35 -14.09
CA ILE A 208 4.59 -8.00 -15.52
C ILE A 208 5.71 -8.71 -16.28
N GLY A 209 6.93 -8.72 -15.72
CA GLY A 209 8.07 -9.46 -16.29
C GLY A 209 7.80 -10.96 -16.39
N GLU A 210 7.29 -11.60 -15.34
CA GLU A 210 6.93 -13.03 -15.34
C GLU A 210 5.86 -13.34 -16.40
N LEU A 211 4.84 -12.49 -16.53
CA LEU A 211 3.77 -12.66 -17.51
C LEU A 211 4.28 -12.47 -18.94
N ALA A 212 5.14 -11.47 -19.18
CA ALA A 212 5.75 -11.22 -20.48
C ALA A 212 6.59 -12.42 -20.97
N MET A 213 7.27 -13.14 -20.06
CA MET A 213 8.05 -14.33 -20.44
C MET A 213 7.19 -15.49 -20.93
N LYS A 214 5.90 -15.51 -20.59
CA LYS A 214 4.95 -16.52 -21.06
C LYS A 214 4.37 -16.21 -22.44
N LEU A 215 4.72 -15.06 -23.02
CA LEU A 215 4.19 -14.59 -24.29
C LEU A 215 5.31 -14.53 -25.35
N ASP A 216 5.06 -15.12 -26.51
CA ASP A 216 6.02 -15.14 -27.62
C ASP A 216 6.37 -13.74 -28.16
N CYS A 217 5.46 -12.77 -28.01
CA CYS A 217 5.69 -11.38 -28.39
C CYS A 217 6.79 -10.68 -27.56
N CYS A 218 7.02 -11.17 -26.35
CA CYS A 218 7.45 -10.33 -25.24
C CYS A 218 8.57 -10.97 -24.41
N ASN A 219 9.12 -12.10 -24.86
CA ASN A 219 10.11 -12.92 -24.15
C ASN A 219 11.54 -12.85 -24.73
N GLY A 220 11.85 -11.82 -25.52
CA GLY A 220 13.17 -11.63 -26.13
C GLY A 220 14.31 -11.33 -25.14
N PRO A 221 15.59 -11.34 -25.58
CA PRO A 221 16.76 -11.24 -24.70
C PRO A 221 16.79 -10.00 -23.82
N THR A 222 16.44 -8.83 -24.35
CA THR A 222 16.36 -7.58 -23.58
C THR A 222 15.29 -7.64 -22.49
N ALA A 223 14.13 -8.24 -22.79
CA ALA A 223 13.05 -8.40 -21.82
C ALA A 223 13.45 -9.38 -20.70
N GLN A 224 14.16 -10.46 -21.04
CA GLN A 224 14.73 -11.38 -20.05
C GLN A 224 15.73 -10.69 -19.12
N GLN A 225 16.63 -9.87 -19.68
CA GLN A 225 17.60 -9.12 -18.88
C GLN A 225 16.91 -8.09 -17.98
N LEU A 226 15.93 -7.36 -18.50
CA LEU A 226 15.15 -6.40 -17.71
C LEU A 226 14.39 -7.08 -16.57
N ARG A 227 13.71 -8.20 -16.87
CA ARG A 227 13.03 -9.02 -15.87
C ARG A 227 14.01 -9.47 -14.78
N TYR A 228 15.20 -9.93 -15.15
CA TYR A 228 16.19 -10.38 -14.18
C TYR A 228 16.60 -9.26 -13.21
N VAL A 229 16.89 -8.06 -13.73
CA VAL A 229 17.21 -6.89 -12.89
C VAL A 229 16.05 -6.52 -11.97
N ILE A 230 14.82 -6.50 -12.49
CA ILE A 230 13.61 -6.22 -11.69
C ILE A 230 13.42 -7.27 -10.59
N LYS A 231 13.57 -8.56 -10.93
CA LYS A 231 13.44 -9.69 -10.00
C LYS A 231 14.38 -9.55 -8.80
N ILE A 232 15.67 -9.30 -9.05
CA ILE A 232 16.66 -9.13 -7.98
C ILE A 232 16.38 -7.86 -7.16
N THR A 233 16.08 -6.75 -7.82
CA THR A 233 15.78 -5.47 -7.16
C THR A 233 14.55 -5.60 -6.25
N PHE A 234 13.49 -6.23 -6.76
CA PHE A 234 12.28 -6.53 -5.99
C PHE A 234 12.62 -7.37 -4.76
N ALA A 235 13.33 -8.48 -4.92
CA ALA A 235 13.65 -9.38 -3.81
C ALA A 235 14.43 -8.70 -2.68
N ILE A 236 15.44 -7.90 -3.04
CA ILE A 236 16.25 -7.14 -2.07
C ILE A 236 15.38 -6.10 -1.35
N MET A 237 14.64 -5.28 -2.11
CA MET A 237 13.83 -4.20 -1.55
C MET A 237 12.68 -4.74 -0.70
N TYR A 238 12.02 -5.81 -1.15
CA TYR A 238 10.94 -6.46 -0.41
C TYR A 238 11.44 -6.97 0.95
N ASN A 239 12.57 -7.68 0.98
CA ASN A 239 13.16 -8.13 2.23
C ASN A 239 13.58 -6.97 3.15
N LEU A 240 14.26 -5.96 2.61
CA LEU A 240 14.66 -4.79 3.38
C LEU A 240 13.46 -4.13 4.06
N PHE A 241 12.39 -3.86 3.32
CA PHE A 241 11.22 -3.20 3.89
C PHE A 241 10.42 -4.10 4.82
N ARG A 242 10.20 -5.38 4.49
CA ARG A 242 9.32 -6.26 5.25
C ARG A 242 9.97 -6.88 6.47
N VAL A 243 11.26 -7.20 6.41
CA VAL A 243 11.98 -7.90 7.48
C VAL A 243 12.74 -6.93 8.39
N ILE A 244 13.28 -5.84 7.84
CA ILE A 244 14.16 -4.94 8.58
C ILE A 244 13.40 -3.67 9.00
N ILE A 245 12.77 -2.98 8.05
CA ILE A 245 12.19 -1.65 8.30
C ILE A 245 10.82 -1.74 8.98
N ALA A 246 9.91 -2.57 8.48
CA ALA A 246 8.52 -2.60 8.95
C ALA A 246 8.34 -3.09 10.40
N PRO A 247 9.03 -4.15 10.88
CA PRO A 247 8.77 -4.68 12.22
C PRO A 247 9.00 -3.67 13.36
N PRO A 248 10.03 -2.81 13.34
CA PRO A 248 10.16 -1.71 14.29
C PRO A 248 8.95 -0.74 14.31
N PHE A 249 8.40 -0.37 13.15
CA PHE A 249 7.22 0.49 13.08
C PHE A 249 5.97 -0.20 13.60
N PHE A 250 5.82 -1.51 13.34
CA PHE A 250 4.70 -2.30 13.86
C PHE A 250 4.79 -2.45 15.37
N ALA A 251 5.97 -2.78 15.91
CA ALA A 251 6.20 -2.84 17.34
C ALA A 251 5.95 -1.50 18.03
N HIS A 252 6.42 -0.39 17.46
CA HIS A 252 6.13 0.95 17.96
C HIS A 252 4.62 1.24 17.93
N THR A 253 3.93 0.90 16.84
CA THR A 253 2.49 1.08 16.72
C THR A 253 1.73 0.28 17.78
N THR A 254 2.09 -0.98 17.98
CA THR A 254 1.54 -1.84 19.03
C THR A 254 1.74 -1.23 20.41
N TYR A 255 2.96 -0.83 20.74
CA TYR A 255 3.27 -0.18 22.01
C TYR A 255 2.45 1.10 22.21
N SER A 256 2.46 2.01 21.23
CA SER A 256 1.79 3.30 21.31
C SER A 256 0.29 3.18 21.44
N LEU A 257 -0.36 2.29 20.69
CA LEU A 257 -1.81 2.14 20.73
C LEU A 257 -2.29 1.36 21.95
N LEU A 258 -1.65 0.25 22.32
CA LEU A 258 -2.12 -0.63 23.40
C LEU A 258 -1.62 -0.23 24.79
N LEU A 259 -0.36 0.18 24.90
CA LEU A 259 0.31 0.30 26.20
C LEU A 259 0.34 1.72 26.73
N THR A 260 0.27 2.73 25.86
CA THR A 260 0.26 4.14 26.32
C THR A 260 -1.14 4.57 26.79
N LYS A 261 -1.18 5.53 27.72
CA LYS A 261 -2.43 6.17 28.14
C LYS A 261 -3.12 6.87 26.97
N LYS A 262 -2.34 7.58 26.14
CA LYS A 262 -2.84 8.31 24.97
C LYS A 262 -3.56 7.39 23.98
N GLY A 263 -2.94 6.26 23.61
CA GLY A 263 -3.52 5.28 22.70
C GLY A 263 -4.85 4.72 23.23
N ARG A 264 -4.88 4.29 24.50
CA ARG A 264 -6.08 3.73 25.13
C ARG A 264 -7.22 4.74 25.35
N THR A 265 -6.91 6.04 25.42
CA THR A 265 -7.92 7.10 25.52
C THR A 265 -8.46 7.51 24.15
N ASN A 266 -7.62 7.50 23.12
CA ASN A 266 -8.01 7.98 21.78
C ASN A 266 -8.64 6.91 20.90
N VAL A 267 -8.32 5.64 21.13
CA VAL A 267 -8.87 4.51 20.38
C VAL A 267 -9.43 3.46 21.35
N PRO A 268 -10.67 2.98 21.14
CA PRO A 268 -11.27 1.95 22.00
C PRO A 268 -10.42 0.68 22.08
N LEU A 269 -10.26 0.12 23.27
CA LEU A 269 -9.40 -1.05 23.51
C LEU A 269 -9.73 -2.27 22.62
N PRO A 270 -11.01 -2.68 22.43
CA PRO A 270 -11.32 -3.79 21.53
C PRO A 270 -10.84 -3.54 20.09
N LEU A 271 -11.00 -2.30 19.61
CA LEU A 271 -10.57 -1.92 18.28
C LEU A 271 -9.03 -1.89 18.17
N ASN A 272 -8.33 -1.41 19.19
CA ASN A 272 -6.87 -1.46 19.23
C ASN A 272 -6.34 -2.90 19.19
N ILE A 273 -6.94 -3.83 19.95
CA ILE A 273 -6.55 -5.24 19.93
C ILE A 273 -6.75 -5.79 18.52
N PHE A 274 -7.91 -5.53 17.92
CA PHE A 274 -8.22 -5.97 16.57
C PHE A 274 -7.24 -5.39 15.53
N TRP A 275 -6.98 -4.08 15.54
CA TRP A 275 -6.00 -3.43 14.66
C TRP A 275 -4.60 -4.04 14.78
N ASN A 276 -4.17 -4.40 15.99
CA ASN A 276 -2.88 -5.05 16.17
C ASN A 276 -2.82 -6.44 15.54
N VAL A 277 -3.90 -7.23 15.67
CA VAL A 277 -4.01 -8.50 14.93
C VAL A 277 -3.90 -8.26 13.43
N LEU A 278 -4.51 -7.20 12.89
CA LEU A 278 -4.41 -6.89 11.46
C LEU A 278 -3.00 -6.49 11.04
N ILE A 279 -2.35 -5.57 11.78
CA ILE A 279 -0.99 -5.10 11.48
C ILE A 279 -0.01 -6.27 11.43
N TRP A 280 -0.04 -7.12 12.47
CA TRP A 280 0.83 -8.30 12.53
C TRP A 280 0.41 -9.39 11.54
N GLY A 281 -0.89 -9.53 11.27
CA GLY A 281 -1.42 -10.44 10.25
C GLY A 281 -0.87 -10.13 8.87
N VAL A 282 -0.72 -8.85 8.50
CA VAL A 282 -0.06 -8.45 7.24
C VAL A 282 1.43 -8.80 7.25
N CYS A 283 2.11 -8.59 8.38
CA CYS A 283 3.53 -8.93 8.52
C CYS A 283 3.76 -10.44 8.33
N PHE A 284 2.97 -11.28 9.01
CA PHE A 284 3.09 -12.74 8.93
C PHE A 284 2.54 -13.29 7.61
N GLY A 285 1.48 -12.70 7.06
CA GLY A 285 0.96 -13.04 5.74
C GLY A 285 1.98 -12.80 4.61
N SER A 286 3.00 -11.98 4.85
CA SER A 286 4.10 -11.75 3.91
C SER A 286 5.16 -12.86 3.91
N ALA A 287 5.05 -13.87 4.77
CA ALA A 287 6.09 -14.90 4.96
C ALA A 287 6.40 -15.69 3.68
N SER A 288 5.39 -16.07 2.90
CA SER A 288 5.59 -16.79 1.62
C SER A 288 6.41 -15.96 0.63
N TRP A 289 6.11 -14.67 0.52
CA TRP A 289 6.85 -13.73 -0.31
C TRP A 289 8.28 -13.50 0.19
N ILE A 290 8.48 -13.42 1.51
CA ILE A 290 9.81 -13.31 2.12
C ILE A 290 10.66 -14.54 1.77
N ILE A 291 10.10 -15.75 1.90
CA ILE A 291 10.80 -17.00 1.55
C ILE A 291 11.19 -16.99 0.06
N MET A 292 10.26 -16.63 -0.82
CA MET A 292 10.54 -16.53 -2.26
C MET A 292 11.63 -15.50 -2.56
N CYS A 293 11.57 -14.30 -1.97
CA CYS A 293 12.59 -13.27 -2.17
C CYS A 293 13.95 -13.70 -1.62
N ASN A 294 14.00 -14.40 -0.49
CA ASN A 294 15.24 -14.95 0.04
C ASN A 294 15.85 -15.99 -0.89
N GLN A 295 15.05 -16.88 -1.48
CA GLN A 295 15.53 -17.84 -2.46
C GLN A 295 16.15 -17.14 -3.68
N ILE A 296 15.47 -16.11 -4.21
CA ILE A 296 15.97 -15.30 -5.32
C ILE A 296 17.34 -14.69 -5.01
N ILE A 297 17.52 -14.17 -3.79
CA ILE A 297 18.79 -13.58 -3.36
C ILE A 297 19.86 -14.67 -3.25
N VAL A 298 19.56 -15.82 -2.63
CA VAL A 298 20.51 -16.93 -2.50
C VAL A 298 20.98 -17.43 -3.86
N ASP A 299 20.05 -17.62 -4.80
CA ASP A 299 20.36 -18.04 -6.17
C ASP A 299 21.29 -17.02 -6.85
N TYR A 300 20.98 -15.73 -6.75
CA TYR A 300 21.81 -14.66 -7.28
C TYR A 300 23.22 -14.64 -6.68
N MET A 301 23.34 -14.81 -5.36
CA MET A 301 24.64 -14.87 -4.69
C MET A 301 25.44 -16.11 -5.10
N SER A 302 24.76 -17.22 -5.40
CA SER A 302 25.38 -18.43 -5.91
C SER A 302 25.94 -18.22 -7.32
N GLU A 303 25.18 -17.56 -8.20
CA GLU A 303 25.62 -17.19 -9.55
C GLU A 303 26.87 -16.28 -9.52
N LEU A 304 27.02 -15.44 -8.49
CA LEU A 304 28.19 -14.60 -8.27
C LEU A 304 29.37 -15.32 -7.58
N GLY A 305 29.21 -16.59 -7.19
CA GLY A 305 30.24 -17.35 -6.44
C GLY A 305 30.41 -16.89 -4.99
N LEU A 306 29.41 -16.23 -4.40
CA LEU A 306 29.47 -15.64 -3.05
C LEU A 306 28.89 -16.54 -1.95
N THR A 307 28.15 -17.60 -2.31
CA THR A 307 27.50 -18.51 -1.34
C THR A 307 28.51 -19.24 -0.45
N THR A 308 29.67 -19.64 -0.99
CA THR A 308 30.74 -20.29 -0.20
C THR A 308 31.28 -19.35 0.87
N THR A 309 31.40 -18.05 0.56
CA THR A 309 31.92 -17.05 1.51
C THR A 309 30.98 -16.83 2.69
N ILE A 310 29.66 -16.84 2.46
CA ILE A 310 28.67 -16.63 3.54
C ILE A 310 28.48 -17.87 4.40
N MET A 311 28.45 -19.09 3.84
CA MET A 311 28.37 -20.31 4.64
C MET A 311 29.58 -20.44 5.58
N THR A 312 30.78 -20.08 5.09
CA THR A 312 32.00 -20.00 5.91
C THR A 312 31.90 -18.89 6.98
N MET A 313 31.30 -17.74 6.68
CA MET A 313 31.08 -16.66 7.68
C MET A 313 29.99 -16.99 8.72
N MET A 314 29.01 -17.82 8.37
CA MET A 314 27.90 -18.24 9.24
C MET A 314 28.21 -19.52 10.04
N GLY A 315 29.41 -20.09 9.89
CA GLY A 315 29.85 -21.27 10.63
C GLY A 315 29.05 -22.54 10.30
N GLN A 316 28.42 -22.59 9.14
CA GLN A 316 27.78 -23.80 8.63
C GLN A 316 28.75 -24.47 7.64
N GLU A 317 29.41 -25.53 8.09
CA GLU A 317 30.11 -26.45 7.18
C GLU A 317 29.07 -27.29 6.42
N LEU A 318 29.37 -27.57 5.14
CA LEU A 318 28.56 -28.40 4.24
C LEU A 318 28.37 -29.83 4.77
#